data_AF-A0A523V7C8-F1
#
_entry.id   AF-A0A523V7C8-F1
#
_cell.length_a   1.000
_cell.length_b   1.000
_cell.length_c   1.000
_cell.angle_alpha   90.00
_cell.angle_beta   90.00
_cell.angle_gamma   90.00
#
_symmetry.space_group_name_H-M   'P 1'
#
loop_
_entity.id
_entity.type
_entity.pdbx_description
1 polymer ?
#
loop_
_entity_poly.entity_id
_entity_poly.type
_entity_poly.pdbx_seq_one_letter_code
_entity_poly.pdbx_strand_id
1 'polypeptide(L)'
;MIGIVLYSINDNSISAITEVFKSEGGFDLYIKEPGNRVSDDGDLGGKKLAIFDITGLDINDRNETKSLAANTLDCHKSGLGIIFILDSGQSRILFENEVISDGFIFSPQIGDELIPRVNFLLLKMKVLVPKDSLVVGDMVLDPGKYELTIT
;
A
#
# COMPACT_ATOMS: atom_id res chain seq x y z
N MET A 1 4.55 15.89 0.67
CA MET A 1 5.17 14.58 0.89
C MET A 1 4.07 13.60 1.24
N ILE A 2 4.01 12.45 0.58
CA ILE A 2 2.97 11.44 0.81
C ILE A 2 3.47 10.49 1.90
N GLY A 3 2.76 10.45 3.03
CA GLY A 3 3.13 9.57 4.13
C GLY A 3 2.70 8.12 3.87
N ILE A 4 3.62 7.18 4.09
CA ILE A 4 3.43 5.75 3.95
C ILE A 4 3.82 5.08 5.27
N VAL A 5 2.99 4.17 5.78
CA VAL A 5 3.37 3.27 6.87
C VAL A 5 3.72 1.90 6.30
N LEU A 6 4.88 1.35 6.68
CA LEU A 6 5.32 0.00 6.35
C LEU A 6 5.27 -0.85 7.61
N TYR A 7 4.49 -1.91 7.60
CA TYR A 7 4.47 -2.96 8.60
C TYR A 7 5.35 -4.11 8.12
N SER A 8 6.55 -4.28 8.68
CA SER A 8 7.50 -5.33 8.27
C SER A 8 8.46 -5.69 9.41
N ILE A 9 8.88 -6.95 9.45
CA ILE A 9 10.04 -7.44 10.23
C ILE A 9 11.17 -7.97 9.34
N ASN A 10 11.00 -7.92 8.01
CA ASN A 10 11.95 -8.49 7.06
C ASN A 10 12.95 -7.41 6.62
N ASP A 11 14.18 -7.49 7.13
CA ASP A 11 15.24 -6.52 6.83
C ASP A 11 15.52 -6.34 5.33
N ASN A 12 15.38 -7.41 4.54
CA ASN A 12 15.59 -7.34 3.09
C ASN A 12 14.48 -6.53 2.42
N SER A 13 13.22 -6.81 2.76
CA SER A 13 12.06 -6.06 2.27
C SER A 13 12.13 -4.60 2.72
N ILE A 14 12.44 -4.33 3.99
CA ILE A 14 12.59 -2.99 4.55
C ILE A 14 13.66 -2.21 3.76
N SER A 15 14.82 -2.83 3.52
CA SER A 15 15.92 -2.21 2.79
C SER A 15 15.52 -1.88 1.35
N ALA A 16 14.93 -2.84 0.63
CA ALA A 16 14.49 -2.66 -0.75
C ALA A 16 13.42 -1.57 -0.88
N ILE A 17 12.39 -1.59 -0.03
CA ILE A 17 11.31 -0.58 -0.03
C ILE A 17 11.86 0.80 0.30
N THR A 18 12.76 0.89 1.28
CA THR A 18 13.39 2.15 1.67
C THR A 18 14.23 2.73 0.53
N GLU A 19 14.99 1.90 -0.17
CA GLU A 19 15.80 2.33 -1.32
C GLU A 19 14.91 2.86 -2.46
N VAL A 20 13.85 2.13 -2.81
CA VAL A 20 12.89 2.53 -3.86
C VAL A 20 12.23 3.88 -3.55
N PHE A 21 11.77 4.10 -2.32
CA PHE A 21 11.15 5.38 -1.97
C PHE A 21 12.14 6.53 -1.85
N LYS A 22 13.39 6.25 -1.44
CA LYS A 22 14.47 7.24 -1.43
C LYS A 22 14.84 7.70 -2.84
N SER A 23 14.87 6.78 -3.81
CA SER A 23 15.23 7.11 -5.20
C SER A 23 14.16 7.92 -5.92
N GLU A 24 12.88 7.62 -5.70
CA GLU A 24 11.77 8.33 -6.34
C GLU A 24 11.54 9.73 -5.75
N GLY A 25 11.72 9.88 -4.44
CA GLY A 25 11.43 11.12 -3.71
C GLY A 25 9.93 11.39 -3.54
N GLY A 26 9.58 12.40 -2.74
CA GLY A 26 8.17 12.80 -2.53
C GLY A 26 7.37 11.92 -1.54
N PHE A 27 7.93 10.81 -1.09
CA PHE A 27 7.37 9.90 -0.09
C PHE A 27 8.07 10.02 1.27
N ASP A 28 7.31 9.78 2.34
CA ASP A 28 7.81 9.74 3.72
C ASP A 28 7.43 8.39 4.34
N LEU A 29 8.42 7.54 4.62
CA LEU A 29 8.23 6.14 5.02
C LEU A 29 8.37 5.98 6.53
N TYR A 30 7.35 5.39 7.16
CA TYR A 30 7.29 5.12 8.60
C TYR A 30 7.25 3.62 8.82
N ILE A 31 8.31 3.04 9.38
CA ILE A 31 8.44 1.60 9.57
C ILE A 31 7.87 1.22 10.94
N LYS A 32 7.09 0.15 10.99
CA LYS A 32 6.49 -0.45 12.18
C LYS A 32 6.62 -1.96 12.13
N GLU A 33 6.63 -2.58 13.30
CA GLU A 33 6.46 -4.02 13.40
C GLU A 33 4.98 -4.41 13.13
N PRO A 34 4.70 -5.56 12.48
CA PRO A 34 3.34 -6.02 12.16
C PRO A 34 2.40 -6.19 13.36
N GLY A 35 2.96 -6.42 14.56
CA GLY A 35 2.21 -6.57 15.81
C GLY A 35 1.69 -5.27 16.42
N ASN A 36 2.19 -4.10 15.98
CA ASN A 36 1.78 -2.81 16.50
C ASN A 36 0.45 -2.39 15.87
N ARG A 37 -0.63 -2.29 16.66
CA ARG A 37 -1.93 -1.91 16.13
C ARG A 37 -1.97 -0.45 15.74
N VAL A 38 -2.75 -0.17 14.70
CA VAL A 38 -3.10 1.19 14.27
C VAL A 38 -3.71 2.01 15.42
N SER A 39 -4.50 1.38 16.30
CA SER A 39 -5.17 2.02 17.43
C SER A 39 -4.25 2.45 18.56
N ASP A 40 -3.08 1.81 18.68
CA ASP A 40 -2.22 1.93 19.86
C ASP A 40 -1.26 3.13 19.72
N ASP A 41 -1.06 3.59 18.49
CA ASP A 41 -0.20 4.70 18.16
C ASP A 41 -1.04 5.84 17.58
N GLY A 42 -1.25 6.88 18.38
CA GLY A 42 -1.85 8.12 17.93
C GLY A 42 -1.30 8.59 16.59
N ASP A 43 -2.25 8.83 15.68
CA ASP A 43 -2.13 9.55 14.41
C ASP A 43 -1.49 8.81 13.23
N LEU A 44 -2.32 8.04 12.50
CA LEU A 44 -2.18 7.86 11.04
C LEU A 44 -2.35 9.19 10.26
N GLY A 45 -2.51 10.32 10.95
CA GLY A 45 -2.65 11.66 10.40
C GLY A 45 -1.66 11.95 9.28
N GLY A 46 -2.21 12.24 8.11
CA GLY A 46 -1.44 12.56 6.92
C GLY A 46 -0.87 11.37 6.16
N LYS A 47 -0.95 10.13 6.67
CA LYS A 47 -0.62 8.93 5.88
C LYS A 47 -1.71 8.66 4.85
N LYS A 48 -1.29 8.16 3.69
CA LYS A 48 -2.18 7.83 2.57
C LYS A 48 -2.12 6.35 2.22
N LEU A 49 -1.05 5.67 2.57
CA LEU A 49 -0.85 4.26 2.26
C LEU A 49 -0.34 3.49 3.48
N ALA A 50 -0.78 2.24 3.57
CA ALA A 50 -0.20 1.21 4.42
C ALA A 50 0.33 0.08 3.53
N ILE A 51 1.58 -0.32 3.78
CA ILE A 51 2.20 -1.48 3.16
C ILE A 51 2.34 -2.55 4.24
N PHE A 52 1.71 -3.70 4.04
CA PHE A 52 1.82 -4.86 4.92
C PHE A 52 2.75 -5.88 4.30
N ASP A 53 3.95 -5.98 4.83
CA ASP A 53 4.88 -7.03 4.49
C ASP A 53 4.69 -8.22 5.43
N ILE A 54 4.22 -9.31 4.85
CA ILE A 54 3.99 -10.56 5.57
C ILE A 54 5.00 -11.65 5.18
N THR A 55 6.06 -11.28 4.46
CA THR A 55 7.15 -12.19 4.14
C THR A 55 7.78 -12.69 5.43
N GLY A 56 8.03 -13.99 5.51
CA GLY A 56 8.53 -14.63 6.73
C GLY A 56 7.53 -14.78 7.90
N LEU A 57 6.27 -14.32 7.78
CA LEU A 57 5.22 -14.61 8.75
C LEU A 57 4.61 -16.01 8.54
N ASP A 58 4.22 -16.68 9.63
CA ASP A 58 3.50 -17.95 9.54
C ASP A 58 2.02 -17.67 9.33
N ILE A 59 1.62 -17.66 8.07
CA ILE A 59 0.23 -17.45 7.66
C ILE A 59 -0.76 -18.53 8.15
N ASN A 60 -0.27 -19.62 8.77
CA ASN A 60 -1.13 -20.62 9.42
C ASN A 60 -1.34 -20.31 10.92
N ASP A 61 -0.57 -19.39 11.51
CA ASP A 61 -0.81 -18.92 12.87
C ASP A 61 -2.06 -18.03 12.90
N ARG A 62 -3.09 -18.53 13.57
CA ARG A 62 -4.38 -17.83 13.71
C ARG A 62 -4.28 -16.50 14.45
N ASN A 63 -3.30 -16.32 15.33
CA ASN A 63 -3.14 -15.06 16.05
C ASN A 63 -2.52 -13.99 15.14
N GLU A 64 -1.55 -14.38 14.31
CA GLU A 64 -0.95 -13.49 13.31
C GLU A 64 -1.98 -13.05 12.27
N THR A 65 -2.75 -14.01 11.71
CA THR A 65 -3.75 -13.69 10.69
C THR A 65 -4.90 -12.83 11.24
N LYS A 66 -5.35 -13.07 12.47
CA LYS A 66 -6.36 -12.22 13.13
C LYS A 66 -5.85 -10.79 13.36
N SER A 67 -4.59 -10.66 13.79
CA SER A 67 -3.98 -9.34 14.04
C SER A 67 -3.83 -8.57 12.74
N LEU A 68 -3.41 -9.25 11.67
CA LEU A 68 -3.34 -8.70 10.32
C LEU A 68 -4.71 -8.24 9.80
N ALA A 69 -5.75 -9.07 9.95
CA ALA A 69 -7.12 -8.71 9.55
C ALA A 69 -7.61 -7.47 10.31
N ALA A 70 -7.40 -7.41 11.63
CA ALA A 70 -7.75 -6.24 12.42
C ALA A 70 -6.99 -4.97 11.96
N ASN A 71 -5.69 -5.07 11.71
CA ASN A 71 -4.87 -3.94 11.26
C ASN A 71 -5.30 -3.43 9.88
N THR A 72 -5.55 -4.33 8.92
CA THR A 72 -6.03 -3.93 7.58
C THR A 72 -7.41 -3.27 7.65
N LEU A 73 -8.31 -3.77 8.51
CA LEU A 73 -9.61 -3.15 8.74
C LEU A 73 -9.49 -1.74 9.33
N ASP A 74 -8.61 -1.54 10.30
CA ASP A 74 -8.39 -0.24 10.93
C ASP A 74 -7.78 0.75 9.91
N CYS A 75 -6.79 0.34 9.12
CA CYS A 75 -6.25 1.15 8.02
C CYS A 75 -7.31 1.53 6.99
N HIS A 76 -8.17 0.58 6.59
CA HIS A 76 -9.23 0.82 5.62
C HIS A 76 -10.26 1.83 6.13
N LYS A 77 -10.68 1.72 7.40
CA LYS A 77 -11.58 2.70 8.05
C LYS A 77 -10.97 4.09 8.15
N SER A 78 -9.65 4.18 8.25
CA SER A 78 -8.91 5.44 8.22
C SER A 78 -8.70 5.99 6.79
N GLY A 79 -9.17 5.29 5.75
CA GLY A 79 -9.09 5.72 4.36
C GLY A 79 -7.69 5.60 3.75
N LEU A 80 -6.83 4.74 4.30
CA LEU A 80 -5.53 4.43 3.71
C LEU A 80 -5.71 3.39 2.59
N GLY A 81 -4.94 3.54 1.52
CA GLY A 81 -4.77 2.48 0.53
C GLY A 81 -3.84 1.40 1.07
N ILE A 82 -4.16 0.13 0.82
CA ILE A 82 -3.49 -1.01 1.43
C ILE A 82 -2.80 -1.86 0.36
N ILE A 83 -1.48 -1.96 0.43
CA ILE A 83 -0.67 -2.84 -0.42
C ILE A 83 -0.04 -3.95 0.42
N PHE A 84 -0.07 -5.18 -0.08
CA PHE A 84 0.63 -6.31 0.54
C PHE A 84 1.96 -6.63 -0.14
N ILE A 85 2.97 -7.02 0.63
CA ILE A 85 4.19 -7.67 0.14
C ILE A 85 4.13 -9.14 0.58
N LEU A 86 4.30 -10.05 -0.39
CA LEU A 86 4.05 -11.47 -0.23
C LEU A 86 5.22 -12.32 -0.72
N ASP A 87 5.48 -13.44 -0.06
CA ASP A 87 6.27 -14.53 -0.64
C ASP A 87 5.43 -15.41 -1.57
N SER A 88 6.11 -16.21 -2.39
CA SER A 88 5.46 -17.22 -3.22
C SER A 88 4.62 -18.18 -2.36
N GLY A 89 3.33 -18.30 -2.68
CA GLY A 89 2.41 -19.17 -1.95
C GLY A 89 1.66 -18.51 -0.79
N GLN A 90 1.98 -17.25 -0.43
CA GLN A 90 1.23 -16.53 0.61
C GLN A 90 -0.04 -15.85 0.11
N SER A 91 -0.28 -15.78 -1.20
CA SER A 91 -1.45 -15.09 -1.80
C SER A 91 -2.80 -15.60 -1.31
N ARG A 92 -2.89 -16.85 -0.84
CA ARG A 92 -4.11 -17.41 -0.25
C ARG A 92 -4.65 -16.60 0.94
N ILE A 93 -3.76 -15.91 1.68
CA ILE A 93 -4.17 -15.11 2.84
C ILE A 93 -5.13 -14.00 2.45
N LEU A 94 -5.00 -13.45 1.23
CA LEU A 94 -5.84 -12.38 0.69
C LEU A 94 -7.28 -12.82 0.47
N PHE A 95 -7.54 -14.13 0.41
CA PHE A 95 -8.87 -14.69 0.14
C PHE A 95 -9.45 -15.42 1.35
N GLU A 96 -8.60 -15.94 2.23
CA GLU A 96 -9.02 -16.86 3.30
C GLU A 96 -9.22 -16.19 4.67
N ASN A 97 -8.71 -14.97 4.91
CA ASN A 97 -8.57 -14.41 6.27
C ASN A 97 -9.23 -13.03 6.50
N GLU A 98 -10.28 -12.67 5.74
CA GLU A 98 -11.00 -11.38 5.86
C GLU A 98 -10.08 -10.13 5.83
N VAL A 99 -8.88 -10.25 5.26
CA VAL A 99 -7.93 -9.13 5.12
C VAL A 99 -8.39 -8.20 4.00
N ILE A 100 -8.23 -6.90 4.21
CA ILE A 100 -8.55 -5.88 3.20
C ILE A 100 -7.27 -5.51 2.47
N SER A 101 -7.30 -5.54 1.14
CA SER A 101 -6.17 -5.21 0.27
C SER A 101 -6.66 -4.50 -0.99
N ASP A 102 -6.01 -3.40 -1.35
CA ASP A 102 -6.22 -2.70 -2.63
C ASP A 102 -5.23 -3.18 -3.71
N GLY A 103 -4.18 -3.90 -3.31
CA GLY A 103 -3.19 -4.49 -4.19
C GLY A 103 -2.14 -5.31 -3.44
N PHE A 104 -1.34 -6.05 -4.18
CA PHE A 104 -0.22 -6.82 -3.64
C PHE A 104 0.96 -6.84 -4.61
N ILE A 105 2.13 -7.17 -4.08
CA ILE A 105 3.41 -7.31 -4.76
C ILE A 105 4.08 -8.56 -4.21
N PHE A 106 4.70 -9.35 -5.07
CA PHE A 106 5.57 -10.43 -4.60
C PHE A 106 6.94 -9.89 -4.25
N SER A 107 7.55 -10.37 -3.16
CA SER A 107 8.83 -9.89 -2.64
C SER A 107 9.96 -9.78 -3.69
N PRO A 108 10.09 -10.68 -4.69
CA PRO A 108 11.12 -10.52 -5.72
C PRO A 108 10.88 -9.34 -6.69
N GLN A 109 9.66 -8.80 -6.74
CA GLN A 109 9.22 -7.74 -7.65
C GLN A 109 9.18 -6.35 -7.00
N ILE A 110 9.62 -6.19 -5.74
CA ILE A 110 9.55 -4.92 -5.01
C ILE A 110 10.23 -3.77 -5.80
N GLY A 111 11.43 -4.02 -6.34
CA GLY A 111 12.20 -3.00 -7.06
C GLY A 111 11.49 -2.47 -8.30
N ASP A 112 10.85 -3.36 -9.07
CA ASP A 112 10.27 -3.03 -10.36
C ASP A 112 8.81 -2.56 -10.28
N GLU A 113 8.03 -3.10 -9.32
CA GLU A 113 6.58 -2.90 -9.29
C GLU A 113 6.06 -1.96 -8.20
N LEU A 114 6.86 -1.64 -7.18
CA LEU A 114 6.36 -0.89 -6.02
C LEU A 114 5.87 0.51 -6.39
N ILE A 115 6.70 1.33 -7.05
CA ILE A 115 6.34 2.70 -7.41
C ILE A 115 5.14 2.75 -8.37
N PRO A 116 5.12 1.98 -9.49
CA PRO A 116 3.95 1.96 -10.37
C PRO A 116 2.64 1.63 -9.65
N ARG A 117 2.65 0.65 -8.74
CA ARG A 117 1.46 0.24 -7.99
C ARG A 117 1.05 1.27 -6.95
N VAL A 118 2.01 1.86 -6.23
CA VAL A 118 1.77 2.98 -5.31
C VAL A 118 1.14 4.16 -6.04
N ASN A 119 1.72 4.58 -7.16
CA ASN A 119 1.21 5.70 -7.95
C ASN A 119 -0.20 5.43 -8.49
N PHE A 120 -0.45 4.22 -9.01
CA PHE A 120 -1.77 3.83 -9.47
C PHE A 120 -2.80 3.86 -8.35
N LEU A 121 -2.48 3.33 -7.18
CA LEU A 121 -3.38 3.35 -6.03
C LEU A 121 -3.66 4.78 -5.55
N LEU A 122 -2.64 5.62 -5.44
CA LEU A 122 -2.79 7.04 -5.07
C LEU A 122 -3.64 7.82 -6.08
N LEU A 123 -3.56 7.46 -7.36
CA LEU A 123 -4.39 8.02 -8.40
C LEU A 123 -5.86 7.61 -8.22
N LYS A 124 -6.14 6.32 -7.98
CA LYS A 124 -7.50 5.83 -7.67
C LYS A 124 -8.09 6.48 -6.43
N MET A 125 -7.25 6.74 -5.42
CA MET A 125 -7.62 7.45 -4.20
C MET A 125 -7.74 8.96 -4.39
N LYS A 126 -7.51 9.49 -5.59
CA LYS A 126 -7.51 10.93 -5.91
C LYS A 126 -6.51 11.76 -5.07
N VAL A 127 -5.42 11.13 -4.64
CA VAL A 127 -4.32 11.79 -3.92
C VAL A 127 -3.31 12.39 -4.89
N LEU A 128 -2.98 11.67 -5.96
CA LEU A 128 -2.01 12.08 -6.99
C LEU A 128 -2.76 12.36 -8.29
N VAL A 129 -3.68 13.35 -8.28
CA VAL A 129 -4.38 13.79 -9.49
C VAL A 129 -3.57 14.93 -10.12
N PRO A 130 -3.13 14.82 -11.39
CA PRO A 130 -2.52 15.95 -12.08
C PRO A 130 -3.49 17.13 -12.10
N LYS A 131 -2.98 18.37 -11.98
CA LYS A 131 -3.78 19.59 -11.75
C LYS A 131 -4.92 19.81 -12.76
N ASP A 132 -4.78 19.27 -13.96
CA ASP A 132 -5.73 19.44 -15.06
C ASP A 132 -6.48 18.14 -15.41
N SER A 133 -6.27 17.04 -14.66
CA SER A 133 -6.87 15.76 -14.99
C SER A 133 -8.32 15.61 -14.54
N LEU A 134 -9.15 15.05 -15.42
CA LEU A 134 -10.51 14.63 -15.14
C LEU A 134 -10.52 13.14 -14.74
N VAL A 135 -11.01 12.82 -13.54
CA VAL A 135 -11.18 11.43 -13.09
C VAL A 135 -12.63 11.00 -13.30
N VAL A 136 -12.88 10.06 -14.21
CA VAL A 136 -14.21 9.48 -14.50
C VAL A 136 -14.19 7.99 -14.16
N GLY A 137 -14.81 7.62 -13.04
CA GLY A 137 -14.73 6.24 -12.54
C GLY A 137 -13.28 5.84 -12.20
N ASP A 138 -12.80 4.76 -12.82
CA ASP A 138 -11.40 4.29 -12.72
C ASP A 138 -10.47 4.92 -13.79
N MET A 139 -10.96 5.80 -14.67
CA MET A 139 -10.16 6.42 -15.72
C MET A 139 -9.64 7.79 -15.30
N VAL A 140 -8.37 8.07 -15.61
CA VAL A 140 -7.76 9.39 -15.49
C VAL A 140 -7.49 9.93 -16.88
N LEU A 141 -8.17 11.02 -17.21
CA LEU A 141 -8.01 11.75 -18.46
C LEU A 141 -7.16 12.98 -18.18
N ASP A 142 -6.04 13.12 -18.89
CA ASP A 142 -5.17 14.30 -18.86
C ASP A 142 -5.42 15.13 -20.13
N PRO A 143 -6.23 16.21 -20.05
CA PRO A 143 -6.55 17.06 -21.20
C PRO A 143 -5.32 17.78 -21.77
N GLY A 144 -4.24 17.90 -20.99
CA GLY A 144 -2.97 18.47 -21.46
C GLY A 144 -2.20 17.54 -22.41
N LYS A 145 -2.56 16.24 -22.44
CA LYS A 145 -1.96 15.23 -23.33
C LYS A 145 -2.95 14.66 -24.36
N TYR A 146 -4.26 14.76 -24.10
CA TYR A 146 -5.30 14.17 -24.93
C TYR A 146 -6.42 15.18 -25.18
N GLU A 147 -6.71 15.50 -26.44
CA GLU A 147 -7.91 16.26 -26.80
C GLU A 147 -9.16 15.37 -26.61
N LEU A 148 -10.03 15.75 -25.68
CA LEU A 148 -11.37 15.17 -25.56
C LEU A 148 -12.31 15.92 -26.51
N THR A 149 -12.65 15.30 -27.63
CA THR A 149 -13.74 15.77 -28.49
C THR A 149 -15.06 15.22 -27.97
N ILE A 150 -15.96 16.09 -27.53
CA ILE A 150 -17.34 15.73 -27.16
C ILE A 150 -18.23 16.09 -28.36
N THR A 151 -18.86 15.10 -28.99
CA THR A 151 -19.84 15.25 -30.07
C THR A 151 -21.26 15.21 -29.56
#